data_AF-A0A4U0WET7-F1
#
_entry.id   AF-A0A4U0WET7-F1
#
_cell.length_a   1.000
_cell.length_b   1.000
_cell.length_c   1.000
_cell.angle_alpha   90.00
_cell.angle_beta   90.00
_cell.angle_gamma   90.00
#
_symmetry.space_group_name_H-M   'P 1'
#
loop_
_entity.id
_entity.type
_entity.pdbx_description
1 polymer ?
#
loop_
_entity_poly.entity_id
_entity_poly.type
_entity_poly.pdbx_seq_one_letter_code
_entity_poly.pdbx_strand_id
1 'polypeptide(L)'
;MGELLGLRPYGRAFSRSDGPSFRVSWSEDLETISWNDGKLNMDQFRQLGACVHARVAAAMSRSIYGMKPQLHLEELRDRFSNQESGYSFVQDPANGLRSEYLKQ
;
A
#
# COMPACT_ATOMS: atom_id res chain seq x y z
N MET A 1 2.62 -50.78 -6.39
CA MET A 1 1.53 -50.19 -7.21
C MET A 1 0.23 -49.89 -6.42
N GLY A 2 0.09 -50.29 -5.15
CA GLY A 2 -1.14 -50.04 -4.37
C GLY A 2 -1.21 -48.72 -3.60
N GLU A 3 -0.08 -48.08 -3.29
CA GLU A 3 -0.04 -46.89 -2.43
C GLU A 3 -0.51 -45.60 -3.13
N LEU A 4 -0.21 -45.45 -4.43
CA LEU A 4 -0.62 -44.27 -5.21
C LEU A 4 -2.14 -44.23 -5.48
N LEU A 5 -2.79 -45.40 -5.54
CA LEU A 5 -4.23 -45.52 -5.74
C LEU A 5 -5.02 -45.28 -4.45
N GLY A 6 -4.44 -45.60 -3.30
CA GLY A 6 -5.01 -45.35 -1.97
C GLY A 6 -5.09 -43.88 -1.56
N LEU A 7 -4.34 -42.98 -2.23
CA LEU A 7 -4.38 -41.53 -1.99
C LEU A 7 -5.48 -40.79 -2.77
N ARG A 8 -6.09 -41.45 -3.77
CA ARG A 8 -7.17 -40.84 -4.58
C ARG A 8 -8.43 -40.47 -3.78
N PRO A 9 -8.90 -41.27 -2.81
CA PRO A 9 -10.02 -40.89 -1.95
C PRO A 9 -9.68 -39.70 -1.05
N TYR A 10 -8.44 -39.64 -0.56
CA TYR A 10 -7.95 -38.56 0.30
C TYR A 10 -7.87 -37.22 -0.45
N GLY A 11 -7.36 -37.23 -1.69
CA GLY A 11 -7.34 -36.04 -2.55
C GLY A 11 -8.74 -35.51 -2.89
N ARG A 12 -9.74 -36.39 -3.05
CA ARG A 12 -11.14 -35.98 -3.25
C ARG A 12 -11.80 -35.40 -2.00
N ALA A 13 -11.45 -35.92 -0.82
CA ALA A 13 -11.94 -35.37 0.45
C ALA A 13 -11.36 -33.97 0.72
N PHE A 14 -10.06 -33.79 0.48
CA PHE A 14 -9.37 -32.52 0.64
C PHE A 14 -9.86 -31.44 -0.34
N SER A 15 -10.09 -31.80 -1.62
CA SER A 15 -10.62 -30.88 -2.63
C SER A 15 -12.05 -30.39 -2.34
N ARG A 16 -12.80 -31.03 -1.43
CA ARG A 16 -14.17 -30.65 -1.06
C ARG A 16 -14.24 -29.78 0.19
N SER A 17 -13.17 -29.74 1.00
CA SER A 17 -13.07 -28.92 2.22
C SER A 17 -12.39 -27.56 1.99
N ASP A 18 -11.67 -27.41 0.87
CA ASP A 18 -11.14 -26.13 0.44
C ASP A 18 -12.31 -25.29 -0.07
N GLY A 19 -12.49 -24.07 0.45
CA GLY A 19 -13.55 -23.15 0.03
C GLY A 19 -13.43 -22.76 -1.45
N PRO A 20 -14.00 -21.63 -1.92
CA PRO A 20 -13.79 -21.20 -3.30
C PRO A 20 -12.28 -21.11 -3.57
N SER A 21 -11.76 -22.05 -4.37
CA SER A 21 -10.33 -22.14 -4.65
C SER A 21 -9.96 -20.99 -5.55
N PHE A 22 -9.33 -19.95 -5.01
CA PHE A 22 -8.69 -18.93 -5.83
C PHE A 22 -7.49 -19.57 -6.53
N ARG A 23 -7.68 -20.01 -7.77
CA ARG A 23 -6.63 -20.62 -8.56
C ARG A 23 -5.88 -19.53 -9.30
N VAL A 24 -4.59 -19.47 -9.06
CA VAL A 24 -3.65 -18.60 -9.77
C VAL A 24 -2.74 -19.47 -10.62
N SER A 25 -2.54 -19.11 -11.88
CA SER A 25 -1.56 -19.72 -12.77
C SER A 25 -0.62 -18.66 -13.34
N TRP A 26 0.60 -19.10 -13.60
CA TRP A 26 1.61 -18.32 -14.32
C TRP A 26 1.69 -18.80 -15.76
N SER A 27 1.92 -17.88 -16.69
CA SER A 27 2.39 -18.22 -18.03
C SER A 27 3.82 -18.80 -17.98
N GLU A 28 4.19 -19.58 -18.98
CA GLU A 28 5.51 -20.24 -19.05
C GLU A 28 6.67 -19.24 -19.08
N ASP A 29 6.44 -18.06 -19.66
CA ASP A 29 7.38 -16.94 -19.70
C ASP A 29 7.48 -16.14 -18.39
N LEU A 30 6.68 -16.49 -17.38
CA LEU A 30 6.56 -15.80 -16.09
C LEU A 30 6.14 -14.33 -16.19
N GLU A 31 5.55 -13.92 -17.31
CA GLU A 31 5.15 -12.52 -17.52
C GLU A 31 3.70 -12.25 -17.15
N THR A 32 2.84 -13.27 -17.07
CA THR A 32 1.41 -13.10 -16.86
C THR A 32 0.88 -14.01 -15.76
N ILE A 33 0.23 -13.40 -14.77
CA ILE A 33 -0.53 -14.08 -13.74
C ILE A 33 -2.00 -14.12 -14.18
N SER A 34 -2.66 -15.28 -14.12
CA SER A 34 -4.09 -15.43 -14.45
C SER A 34 -4.84 -16.08 -13.30
N TRP A 35 -6.10 -15.68 -13.10
CA TRP A 35 -7.06 -16.28 -12.17
C TRP A 35 -8.45 -16.29 -12.82
N ASN A 36 -9.43 -16.91 -12.17
CA ASN A 36 -10.79 -17.20 -12.68
C ASN A 36 -11.28 -16.27 -13.81
N ASP A 37 -11.41 -14.96 -13.55
CA ASP A 37 -11.94 -13.99 -14.50
C ASP A 37 -10.95 -12.86 -14.83
N GLY A 38 -9.66 -13.02 -14.51
CA GLY A 38 -8.70 -11.93 -14.60
C GLY A 38 -7.29 -12.37 -14.94
N LYS A 39 -6.52 -11.42 -15.48
CA LYS A 39 -5.10 -11.59 -15.74
C LYS A 39 -4.36 -10.29 -15.46
N LEU A 40 -3.10 -10.41 -15.09
CA LEU A 40 -2.21 -9.30 -14.80
C LEU A 40 -0.85 -9.59 -15.42
N ASN A 41 -0.43 -8.75 -16.35
CA ASN A 41 0.91 -8.80 -16.91
C ASN A 41 1.91 -8.06 -16.01
N MET A 42 3.16 -8.50 -15.95
CA MET A 42 4.20 -7.93 -15.10
C MET A 42 4.54 -6.47 -15.45
N ASP A 43 4.42 -6.05 -16.71
CA ASP A 43 4.54 -4.64 -17.09
C ASP A 43 3.39 -3.80 -16.54
N GLN A 44 2.16 -4.33 -16.59
CA GLN A 44 1.02 -3.68 -15.96
C GLN A 44 1.21 -3.58 -14.45
N PHE A 45 1.72 -4.65 -13.81
CA PHE A 45 2.02 -4.65 -12.38
C PHE A 45 3.08 -3.61 -12.01
N ARG A 46 4.19 -3.53 -12.76
CA ARG A 46 5.24 -2.51 -12.55
C ARG A 46 4.68 -1.09 -12.69
N GLN A 47 3.74 -0.89 -13.60
CA GLN A 47 3.07 0.40 -13.80
C GLN A 47 2.09 0.75 -12.69
N LEU A 48 1.56 -0.21 -11.91
CA LEU A 48 0.63 0.07 -10.80
C LEU A 48 1.26 0.99 -9.77
N GLY A 49 2.53 0.79 -9.42
CA GLY A 49 3.23 1.66 -8.47
C GLY A 49 3.27 3.12 -8.95
N ALA A 50 3.68 3.33 -10.20
CA ALA A 50 3.73 4.66 -10.81
C ALA A 50 2.33 5.29 -10.94
N CYS A 51 1.32 4.51 -11.32
CA CYS A 51 -0.07 4.97 -11.44
C CYS A 51 -0.66 5.36 -10.07
N VAL A 52 -0.45 4.54 -9.04
CA VAL A 52 -0.90 4.83 -7.68
C VAL A 52 -0.22 6.10 -7.17
N HIS A 53 1.10 6.22 -7.34
CA HIS A 53 1.83 7.43 -6.96
C HIS A 53 1.27 8.67 -7.66
N ALA A 54 1.07 8.62 -8.98
CA ALA A 54 0.51 9.74 -9.74
C ALA A 54 -0.91 10.11 -9.28
N ARG A 55 -1.76 9.11 -9.00
CA ARG A 55 -3.13 9.33 -8.51
C ARG A 55 -3.15 9.93 -7.11
N VAL A 56 -2.29 9.46 -6.20
CA VAL A 56 -2.14 10.01 -4.85
C VAL A 56 -1.61 11.44 -4.92
N ALA A 57 -0.57 11.70 -5.71
CA ALA A 57 -0.04 13.05 -5.90
C ALA A 57 -1.10 14.01 -6.45
N ALA A 58 -1.92 13.57 -7.42
CA ALA A 58 -3.03 14.35 -7.95
C ALA A 58 -4.16 14.54 -6.94
N ALA A 59 -4.49 13.52 -6.15
CA ALA A 59 -5.49 13.61 -5.08
C ALA A 59 -5.05 14.55 -3.96
N MET A 60 -3.79 14.46 -3.53
CA MET A 60 -3.17 15.40 -2.60
C MET A 60 -3.24 16.81 -3.18
N SER A 61 -2.73 17.02 -4.41
CA SER A 61 -2.79 18.34 -5.07
C SER A 61 -4.20 18.92 -5.11
N ARG A 62 -5.24 18.10 -5.33
CA ARG A 62 -6.64 18.56 -5.23
C ARG A 62 -7.07 18.86 -3.79
N SER A 63 -6.71 17.99 -2.84
CA SER A 63 -7.09 18.10 -1.42
C SER A 63 -6.44 19.30 -0.71
N ILE A 64 -5.27 19.75 -1.16
CA ILE A 64 -4.59 20.95 -0.65
C ILE A 64 -4.78 22.16 -1.57
N TYR A 65 -5.74 22.15 -2.51
CA TYR A 65 -5.94 23.23 -3.49
C TYR A 65 -4.66 23.66 -4.24
N GLY A 66 -3.75 22.72 -4.51
CA GLY A 66 -2.48 22.98 -5.17
C GLY A 66 -1.44 23.64 -4.27
N MET A 67 -1.73 23.84 -2.98
CA MET A 67 -0.78 24.34 -2.00
C MET A 67 0.35 23.32 -1.84
N LYS A 68 1.54 23.69 -2.31
CA LYS A 68 2.79 23.05 -1.90
C LYS A 68 3.30 23.83 -0.69
N PRO A 69 3.08 23.37 0.56
CA PRO A 69 3.72 24.01 1.69
C PRO A 69 5.23 23.94 1.46
N GLN A 70 5.91 25.09 1.46
CA GLN A 70 7.37 25.13 1.52
C GLN A 70 7.76 24.69 2.94
N LEU A 71 7.70 23.38 3.16
CA LEU A 71 7.98 22.77 4.45
C LEU A 71 9.45 22.36 4.43
N HIS A 72 10.32 23.20 4.98
CA HIS A 72 11.72 22.85 5.22
C HIS A 72 11.77 21.90 6.42
N LEU A 73 11.47 20.62 6.17
CA LEU A 73 11.41 19.57 7.20
C LEU A 73 12.76 19.37 7.91
N GLU A 74 13.86 19.70 7.25
CA GLU A 74 15.21 19.73 7.84
C GLU A 74 15.37 20.76 8.97
N GLU A 75 14.57 21.83 8.96
CA GLU A 75 14.60 22.88 9.98
C GLU A 75 13.56 22.65 11.08
N LEU A 76 12.64 21.69 10.87
CA LEU A 76 11.58 21.36 11.81
C LEU A 76 12.16 20.68 13.05
N ARG A 77 12.07 21.36 14.19
CA ARG A 77 12.44 20.81 15.49
C ARG A 77 11.28 20.06 16.09
N ASP A 78 11.44 18.76 16.24
CA ASP A 78 10.53 17.92 17.02
C ASP A 78 11.32 17.20 18.11
N ARG A 79 10.76 17.21 19.33
CA ARG A 79 11.29 16.45 20.46
C ARG A 79 10.53 15.14 20.56
N PHE A 80 10.84 14.20 19.67
CA PHE A 80 10.26 12.85 19.69
C PHE A 80 10.49 12.10 21.02
N SER A 81 11.52 12.47 21.78
CA SER A 81 11.79 11.93 23.10
C SER A 81 10.98 12.59 24.22
N ASN A 82 10.20 13.64 23.93
CA ASN A 82 9.37 14.30 24.93
C ASN A 82 8.09 13.48 25.18
N GLN A 83 7.89 13.07 26.43
CA GLN A 83 6.71 12.32 26.87
C GLN A 83 5.73 13.19 27.66
N GLU A 84 5.97 14.50 27.74
CA GLU A 84 5.05 15.44 28.37
C GLU A 84 3.70 15.45 27.64
N SER A 85 2.62 15.32 28.41
CA SER A 85 1.26 15.38 27.89
C SER A 85 0.99 16.76 27.29
N GLY A 86 0.56 16.79 26.03
CA GLY A 86 0.20 18.02 25.32
C GLY A 86 1.35 18.69 24.56
N TYR A 87 2.55 18.11 24.55
CA TYR A 87 3.62 18.56 23.66
C TYR A 87 3.23 18.34 22.18
N SER A 88 3.51 19.35 21.36
CA SER A 88 3.40 19.29 19.91
C SER A 88 4.52 20.12 19.32
N PHE A 89 5.14 19.67 18.23
CA PHE A 89 6.15 20.45 17.51
C PHE A 89 5.61 21.82 17.05
N VAL A 90 4.30 22.00 16.89
CA VAL A 90 3.65 23.29 16.57
C VAL A 90 3.92 24.34 17.66
N GLN A 91 4.15 23.90 18.90
CA GLN A 91 4.43 24.76 20.04
C GLN A 91 5.93 25.12 20.15
N ASP A 92 6.82 24.44 19.41
CA ASP A 92 8.25 24.79 19.43
C ASP A 92 8.44 26.16 18.76
N PRO A 93 8.96 27.17 19.48
CA PRO A 93 9.13 28.51 18.95
C PRO A 93 10.01 28.55 17.69
N ALA A 94 10.93 27.59 17.55
CA ALA A 94 11.82 27.51 16.39
C ALA A 94 11.09 27.14 15.09
N ASN A 95 9.93 26.48 15.18
CA ASN A 95 9.14 26.09 14.01
C ASN A 95 8.26 27.23 13.48
N GLY A 96 7.99 28.26 14.30
CA GLY A 96 7.18 29.40 13.89
C GLY A 96 5.71 29.09 13.56
N LEU A 97 5.23 27.86 13.80
CA LEU A 97 3.92 27.37 13.32
C LEU A 97 2.71 27.80 14.16
N ARG A 98 2.94 28.38 15.35
CA ARG A 98 1.89 28.62 16.36
C ARG A 98 0.76 29.55 15.89
N SER A 99 1.02 30.43 14.93
CA SER A 99 0.05 31.42 14.43
C SER A 99 -0.03 31.49 12.91
N GLU A 100 0.64 30.59 12.19
CA GLU A 100 0.59 30.57 10.72
C GLU A 100 -0.80 30.27 10.16
N TYR A 101 -1.59 29.46 10.88
CA TYR A 101 -2.98 29.14 10.47
C TYR A 101 -3.91 30.37 10.50
N LEU A 102 -3.53 31.46 11.18
CA LEU A 102 -4.30 32.72 11.24
C LEU A 102 -3.98 33.68 10.09
N LYS A 103 -2.97 33.37 9.26
CA LYS A 103 -2.53 34.21 8.14
C LYS A 103 -3.17 33.83 6.80
N GLN A 104 -4.23 33.01 6.82
CA GLN A 104 -4.97 32.58 5.63
C GLN A 104 -6.05 33.57 5.22
#